data_AF-A0A955J8E6-F1
#
_entry.id   AF-A0A955J8E6-F1
#
_cell.length_a   1.000
_cell.length_b   1.000
_cell.length_c   1.000
_cell.angle_alpha   90.00
_cell.angle_beta   90.00
_cell.angle_gamma   90.00
#
_symmetry.space_group_name_H-M   'P 1'
#
loop_
_entity.id
_entity.type
_entity.pdbx_description
1 polymer ?
#
loop_
_entity_poly.entity_id
_entity_poly.type
_entity_poly.pdbx_seq_one_letter_code
_entity_poly.pdbx_strand_id
1 'polypeptide(L)'
;MTGPSGRAVEGALVTLQTTHVVGVHGQRECATDEDGRFAFEEVDAEPESGRRERASYLRVQAAGFAMFSTERLVVEPGASKHVDVVLHPGWSLSVLVLDASTQRPVPSAHVALWGSRLRTVESRLGQPPASPWTWEAIALAMADREGRVRLEHLPAASYQEQAGSLSPSESHEWLGQVLACQDGYACAASEQLGYDAVDGSEEEMTLYLVPGVAARGRVLPYVPT
;
A
#
# COMPACT_ATOMS: atom_id res chain seq x y z
N MET A 1 10.25 -17.90 4.97
CA MET A 1 8.93 -17.22 4.87
C MET A 1 7.84 -18.24 4.95
N THR A 2 6.82 -17.98 5.76
CA THR A 2 5.75 -18.92 6.01
C THR A 2 4.39 -18.23 6.01
N GLY A 3 3.33 -18.97 5.71
CA GLY A 3 1.96 -18.55 5.97
C GLY A 3 1.55 -18.84 7.44
N PRO A 4 0.30 -18.55 7.84
CA PRO A 4 -0.14 -18.70 9.24
C PRO A 4 -0.13 -20.15 9.73
N SER A 5 -0.18 -21.10 8.80
CA SER A 5 -0.08 -22.54 9.10
C SER A 5 1.36 -23.02 9.32
N GLY A 6 2.35 -22.12 9.26
CA GLY A 6 3.78 -22.45 9.29
C GLY A 6 4.31 -23.06 7.98
N ARG A 7 3.47 -23.21 6.95
CA ARG A 7 3.89 -23.71 5.63
C ARG A 7 4.69 -22.65 4.87
N ALA A 8 5.73 -23.08 4.17
CA ALA A 8 6.48 -22.25 3.24
C ALA A 8 5.56 -21.64 2.17
N VAL A 9 5.86 -20.40 1.77
CA VAL A 9 5.20 -19.71 0.66
C VAL A 9 6.19 -19.62 -0.48
N GLU A 10 6.05 -20.49 -1.48
CA GLU A 10 6.84 -20.49 -2.71
C GLU A 10 6.36 -19.39 -3.66
N GLY A 11 7.29 -18.78 -4.41
CA GLY A 11 6.97 -17.82 -5.47
C GLY A 11 6.49 -16.46 -4.96
N ALA A 12 6.63 -16.16 -3.67
CA ALA A 12 6.38 -14.83 -3.14
C ALA A 12 7.41 -13.85 -3.72
N LEU A 13 6.95 -12.73 -4.28
CA LEU A 13 7.80 -11.66 -4.76
C LEU A 13 8.36 -10.89 -3.56
N VAL A 14 9.67 -10.88 -3.42
CA VAL A 14 10.39 -10.11 -2.41
C VAL A 14 11.11 -8.97 -3.09
N THR A 15 10.77 -7.75 -2.72
CA THR A 15 11.41 -6.52 -3.19
C THR A 15 12.27 -5.95 -2.08
N LEU A 16 13.58 -5.83 -2.32
CA LEU A 16 14.48 -5.03 -1.49
C LEU A 16 14.59 -3.63 -2.10
N GLN A 17 14.06 -2.66 -1.39
CA GLN A 17 14.08 -1.26 -1.80
C GLN A 17 15.06 -0.48 -0.93
N THR A 18 16.05 0.15 -1.55
CA THR A 18 16.96 1.05 -0.86
C THR A 18 16.64 2.49 -1.22
N THR A 19 16.47 3.28 -0.17
CA THR A 19 16.00 4.65 -0.24
C THR A 19 17.09 5.55 0.32
N HIS A 20 17.16 6.76 -0.23
CA HIS A 20 17.98 7.86 0.21
C HIS A 20 17.07 9.04 0.59
N VAL A 21 17.60 10.04 1.30
CA VAL A 21 16.89 11.29 1.63
C VAL A 21 16.27 11.97 0.39
N VAL A 22 16.82 11.69 -0.80
CA VAL A 22 16.38 12.25 -2.07
C VAL A 22 15.75 11.22 -3.02
N GLY A 23 15.44 9.98 -2.60
CA GLY A 23 14.72 9.04 -3.48
C GLY A 23 14.98 7.56 -3.33
N VAL A 24 14.29 6.76 -4.16
CA VAL A 24 14.67 5.36 -4.38
C VAL A 24 16.04 5.37 -5.06
N HIS A 25 17.04 4.77 -4.42
CA HIS A 25 18.38 4.65 -4.99
C HIS A 25 18.57 3.30 -5.70
N GLY A 26 17.85 2.27 -5.25
CA GLY A 26 17.87 0.96 -5.85
C GLY A 26 16.64 0.14 -5.49
N GLN A 27 16.22 -0.70 -6.41
CA GLN A 27 15.20 -1.71 -6.21
C GLN A 27 15.70 -3.02 -6.80
N ARG A 28 15.61 -4.10 -6.03
CA ARG A 28 15.92 -5.45 -6.47
C ARG A 28 14.80 -6.38 -6.08
N GLU A 29 14.61 -7.41 -6.88
CA GLU A 29 13.52 -8.35 -6.72
C GLU A 29 14.03 -9.77 -6.84
N CYS A 30 13.47 -10.66 -6.04
CA CYS A 30 13.62 -12.10 -6.18
C CYS A 30 12.31 -12.77 -5.80
N ALA A 31 12.16 -14.05 -6.16
CA ALA A 31 11.07 -14.88 -5.71
C ALA A 31 11.55 -15.82 -4.60
N THR A 32 10.66 -16.19 -3.68
CA THR A 32 10.97 -17.27 -2.74
C THR A 32 11.03 -18.63 -3.42
N ASP A 33 11.93 -19.49 -2.94
CA ASP A 33 12.03 -20.89 -3.38
C ASP A 33 10.95 -21.79 -2.75
N GLU A 34 11.02 -23.10 -3.01
CA GLU A 34 10.10 -24.12 -2.50
C GLU A 34 10.06 -24.21 -0.95
N ASP A 35 11.16 -23.81 -0.29
CA ASP A 35 11.28 -23.72 1.17
C ASP A 35 10.82 -22.35 1.71
N GLY A 36 10.34 -21.46 0.84
CA GLY A 36 9.94 -20.11 1.20
C GLY A 36 11.13 -19.21 1.56
N ARG A 37 12.34 -19.52 1.08
CA ARG A 37 13.55 -18.75 1.36
C ARG A 37 13.84 -17.78 0.22
N PHE A 38 14.48 -16.67 0.58
CA PHE A 38 14.97 -15.67 -0.36
C PHE A 38 16.32 -15.16 0.13
N ALA A 39 17.12 -14.59 -0.78
CA ALA A 39 18.40 -13.99 -0.43
C ALA A 39 18.68 -12.77 -1.31
N PHE A 40 19.31 -11.77 -0.70
CA PHE A 40 19.99 -10.68 -1.41
C PHE A 40 21.45 -10.71 -0.97
N GLU A 41 22.38 -10.88 -1.92
CA GLU A 41 23.81 -11.03 -1.61
C GLU A 41 24.43 -9.75 -1.06
N GLU A 42 23.96 -8.61 -1.56
CA GLU A 42 24.40 -7.29 -1.12
C GLU A 42 23.20 -6.55 -0.54
N VAL A 43 23.34 -5.93 0.61
CA VAL A 43 22.37 -4.97 1.15
C VAL A 43 23.18 -3.76 1.57
N ASP A 44 22.71 -2.57 1.21
CA ASP A 44 23.35 -1.33 1.65
C ASP A 44 23.42 -1.33 3.17
N ALA A 45 24.65 -1.47 3.70
CA ALA A 45 24.91 -1.42 5.12
C ALA A 45 24.64 -0.02 5.65
N GLU A 46 24.24 0.07 6.93
CA GLU A 46 24.09 1.37 7.56
C GLU A 46 25.48 2.04 7.66
N PRO A 47 25.65 3.29 7.17
CA PRO A 47 26.95 3.95 7.24
C PRO A 47 27.35 4.18 8.72
N GLU A 48 28.61 3.90 9.04
CA GLU A 48 29.19 4.07 10.39
C GLU A 48 29.03 5.50 10.95
N SER A 49 28.85 6.49 10.07
CA SER A 49 28.75 7.91 10.42
C SER A 49 27.47 8.30 11.16
N GLY A 50 26.53 7.38 11.38
CA GLY A 50 25.24 7.65 12.04
C GLY A 50 24.32 8.59 11.25
N ARG A 51 24.74 9.02 10.04
CA ARG A 51 23.90 9.79 9.13
C ARG A 51 22.91 8.85 8.45
N ARG A 52 21.62 9.10 8.66
CA ARG A 52 20.48 8.36 8.09
C ARG A 52 20.29 8.67 6.60
N GLU A 53 21.36 8.54 5.83
CA GLU A 53 21.34 8.86 4.40
C GLU A 53 20.73 7.72 3.60
N ARG A 54 20.81 6.47 4.07
CA ARG A 54 20.25 5.29 3.40
C ARG A 54 19.41 4.42 4.33
N ALA A 55 18.27 3.98 3.83
CA ALA A 55 17.40 3.02 4.50
C ALA A 55 16.92 1.96 3.50
N SER A 56 17.15 0.70 3.83
CA SER A 56 16.64 -0.44 3.07
C SER A 56 15.34 -0.95 3.70
N TYR A 57 14.42 -1.42 2.88
CA TYR A 57 13.12 -1.95 3.28
C TYR A 57 12.88 -3.24 2.49
N LEU A 58 12.33 -4.26 3.14
CA LEU A 58 11.84 -5.46 2.46
C LEU A 58 10.33 -5.36 2.30
N ARG A 59 9.87 -5.60 1.08
CA ARG A 59 8.46 -5.78 0.76
C ARG A 59 8.25 -7.19 0.26
N VAL A 60 7.16 -7.82 0.67
CA VAL A 60 6.83 -9.19 0.29
C VAL A 60 5.38 -9.22 -0.19
N GLN A 61 5.16 -9.86 -1.34
CA GLN A 61 3.86 -10.05 -1.94
C GLN A 61 3.67 -11.50 -2.37
N ALA A 62 2.53 -12.09 -2.03
CA ALA A 62 2.14 -13.42 -2.49
C ALA A 62 0.63 -13.45 -2.75
N ALA A 63 0.20 -14.21 -3.74
CA ALA A 63 -1.22 -14.36 -4.05
C ALA A 63 -1.99 -14.94 -2.86
N GLY A 64 -3.14 -14.35 -2.51
CA GLY A 64 -3.93 -14.77 -1.35
C GLY A 64 -3.50 -14.14 -0.02
N PHE A 65 -2.35 -13.45 0.03
CA PHE A 65 -1.81 -12.88 1.26
C PHE A 65 -1.84 -11.34 1.25
N ALA A 66 -1.92 -10.76 2.44
CA ALA A 66 -1.66 -9.36 2.66
C ALA A 66 -0.22 -9.06 2.29
N MET A 67 -0.01 -7.91 1.66
CA MET A 67 1.32 -7.38 1.43
C MET A 67 2.01 -7.10 2.77
N PHE A 68 3.25 -7.55 2.90
CA PHE A 68 4.09 -7.26 4.06
C PHE A 68 5.17 -6.23 3.68
N SER A 69 5.47 -5.32 4.58
CA SER A 69 6.64 -4.45 4.49
C SER A 69 7.32 -4.37 5.85
N THR A 70 8.64 -4.46 5.88
CA THR A 70 9.40 -4.09 7.08
C THR A 70 9.32 -2.58 7.28
N GLU A 71 9.58 -2.13 8.50
CA GLU A 71 10.14 -0.80 8.71
C GLU A 71 11.56 -0.75 8.10
N ARG A 72 12.57 -0.32 8.86
CA ARG A 72 13.94 -0.23 8.35
C ARG A 72 14.70 -1.55 8.51
N LEU A 73 15.20 -2.08 7.40
CA LEU A 73 16.20 -3.13 7.40
C LEU A 73 17.60 -2.54 7.66
N VAL A 74 18.02 -2.60 8.92
CA VAL A 74 19.40 -2.27 9.33
C VAL A 74 20.28 -3.52 9.26
N VAL A 75 21.38 -3.44 8.51
CA VAL A 75 22.43 -4.46 8.41
C VAL A 75 23.77 -3.78 8.66
N GLU A 76 24.56 -4.31 9.62
CA GLU A 76 25.89 -3.79 9.93
C GLU A 76 26.90 -4.16 8.83
N PRO A 77 27.95 -3.35 8.59
CA PRO A 77 29.00 -3.69 7.62
C PRO A 77 29.62 -5.07 7.89
N GLY A 78 29.62 -5.93 6.87
CA GLY A 78 30.16 -7.30 6.96
C GLY A 78 29.27 -8.30 7.71
N ALA A 79 28.11 -7.87 8.23
CA ALA A 79 27.15 -8.75 8.88
C ALA A 79 26.12 -9.29 7.87
N SER A 80 25.54 -10.45 8.21
CA SER A 80 24.34 -10.97 7.57
C SER A 80 23.14 -10.79 8.50
N LYS A 81 21.98 -10.45 7.96
CA LYS A 81 20.73 -10.37 8.73
C LYS A 81 19.73 -11.41 8.26
N HIS A 82 19.23 -12.20 9.19
CA HIS A 82 18.09 -13.08 8.97
C HIS A 82 16.79 -12.32 9.22
N VAL A 83 15.78 -12.53 8.36
CA VAL A 83 14.46 -11.91 8.49
C VAL A 83 13.41 -13.00 8.29
N ASP A 84 12.70 -13.32 9.36
CA ASP A 84 11.53 -14.18 9.30
C ASP A 84 10.30 -13.33 8.94
N VAL A 85 9.56 -13.78 7.93
CA VAL A 85 8.34 -13.13 7.45
C VAL A 85 7.21 -14.15 7.52
N VAL A 86 6.16 -13.79 8.27
CA VAL A 86 4.90 -14.52 8.34
C VAL A 86 3.87 -13.72 7.54
N LEU A 87 3.39 -14.30 6.44
CA LEU A 87 2.37 -13.66 5.62
C LEU A 87 0.98 -14.03 6.15
N HIS A 88 0.17 -13.02 6.39
CA HIS A 88 -1.21 -13.17 6.81
C HIS A 88 -2.15 -13.15 5.58
N PRO A 89 -3.30 -13.84 5.59
CA PRO A 89 -4.28 -13.78 4.52
C PRO A 89 -4.74 -12.33 4.32
N GLY A 90 -4.75 -11.87 3.07
CA GLY A 90 -5.26 -10.54 2.77
C GLY A 90 -6.77 -10.52 2.92
N TRP A 91 -7.32 -9.42 3.43
CA TRP A 91 -8.76 -9.22 3.43
C TRP A 91 -9.22 -8.70 2.05
N SER A 92 -10.53 -8.69 1.84
CA SER A 92 -11.13 -8.19 0.61
C SER A 92 -12.23 -7.18 0.90
N LEU A 93 -12.39 -6.22 -0.01
CA LEU A 93 -13.43 -5.20 0.05
C LEU A 93 -14.31 -5.27 -1.19
N SER A 94 -15.58 -5.57 -0.99
CA SER A 94 -16.61 -5.52 -2.01
C SER A 94 -17.30 -4.14 -1.97
N VAL A 95 -17.20 -3.37 -3.05
CA VAL A 95 -17.80 -2.03 -3.14
C VAL A 95 -18.90 -2.02 -4.19
N LEU A 96 -20.07 -1.51 -3.83
CA LEU A 96 -21.18 -1.22 -4.73
C LEU A 96 -21.24 0.29 -4.98
N VAL A 97 -21.22 0.70 -6.24
CA VAL A 97 -21.29 2.11 -6.65
C VAL A 97 -22.66 2.40 -7.25
N LEU A 98 -23.40 3.30 -6.61
CA LEU A 98 -24.76 3.69 -7.00
C LEU A 98 -24.84 5.17 -7.34
N ASP A 99 -25.74 5.53 -8.25
CA ASP A 99 -26.16 6.90 -8.47
C ASP A 99 -27.04 7.33 -7.28
N ALA A 100 -26.65 8.40 -6.59
CA ALA A 100 -27.33 8.85 -5.38
C ALA A 100 -28.82 9.19 -5.62
N SER A 101 -29.15 9.68 -6.82
CA SER A 101 -30.50 10.13 -7.15
C SER A 101 -31.42 9.01 -7.62
N THR A 102 -30.90 8.08 -8.41
CA THR A 102 -31.70 7.00 -9.01
C THR A 102 -31.56 5.66 -8.31
N GLN A 103 -30.57 5.53 -7.40
CA GLN A 103 -30.21 4.29 -6.72
C GLN A 103 -29.83 3.15 -7.70
N ARG A 104 -29.53 3.49 -8.96
CA ARG A 104 -29.09 2.53 -9.98
C ARG A 104 -27.57 2.37 -9.94
N PRO A 105 -27.05 1.19 -10.30
CA PRO A 105 -25.61 1.00 -10.42
C PRO A 105 -24.94 1.96 -11.40
N VAL A 106 -23.73 2.41 -11.06
CA VAL A 106 -22.88 3.22 -11.96
C VAL A 106 -21.77 2.32 -12.51
N PRO A 107 -21.94 1.78 -13.73
CA PRO A 107 -20.93 0.92 -14.32
C PRO A 107 -19.69 1.71 -14.72
N SER A 108 -18.56 1.01 -14.77
CA SER A 108 -17.25 1.57 -15.13
C SER A 108 -16.73 2.67 -14.21
N ALA A 109 -17.37 2.90 -13.05
CA ALA A 109 -16.83 3.78 -12.03
C ALA A 109 -15.44 3.29 -11.59
N HIS A 110 -14.48 4.20 -11.52
CA HIS A 110 -13.14 3.91 -11.03
C HIS A 110 -13.15 3.97 -9.51
N VAL A 111 -12.75 2.88 -8.87
CA VAL A 111 -12.69 2.76 -7.42
C VAL A 111 -11.24 2.60 -6.99
N ALA A 112 -10.83 3.41 -6.01
CA ALA A 112 -9.49 3.44 -5.49
C ALA A 112 -9.54 3.36 -3.96
N LEU A 113 -8.85 2.38 -3.38
CA LEU A 113 -8.55 2.39 -1.95
C LEU A 113 -7.25 3.16 -1.76
N TRP A 114 -7.31 4.30 -1.08
CA TRP A 114 -6.14 5.08 -0.72
C TRP A 114 -5.63 4.68 0.65
N GLY A 115 -4.33 4.72 0.83
CA GLY A 115 -3.75 4.67 2.16
C GLY A 115 -2.48 5.48 2.24
N SER A 116 -2.05 5.75 3.46
CA SER A 116 -0.76 6.34 3.67
C SER A 116 0.30 5.23 3.54
N ARG A 117 1.37 5.53 2.82
CA ARG A 117 2.60 4.73 2.81
C ARG A 117 3.76 5.63 3.15
N LEU A 118 4.78 5.08 3.80
CA LEU A 118 6.04 5.79 3.96
C LEU A 118 6.58 6.08 2.56
N ARG A 119 6.73 7.37 2.26
CA ARG A 119 7.02 7.86 0.92
C ARG A 119 8.46 7.60 0.56
N THR A 120 8.67 6.92 -0.54
CA THR A 120 9.94 6.92 -1.26
C THR A 120 9.95 8.07 -2.28
N VAL A 121 10.25 9.30 -1.85
CA VAL A 121 10.30 10.44 -2.80
C VAL A 121 11.68 10.56 -3.42
N GLU A 122 11.79 10.27 -4.72
CA GLU A 122 12.77 10.96 -5.56
C GLU A 122 12.53 12.48 -5.48
N SER A 123 13.31 13.18 -4.66
CA SER A 123 13.28 14.63 -4.57
C SER A 123 13.89 15.19 -5.84
N ARG A 124 13.06 15.45 -6.85
CA ARG A 124 13.47 16.12 -8.09
C ARG A 124 14.04 17.53 -7.86
N LEU A 125 13.94 18.09 -6.65
CA LEU A 125 14.28 19.48 -6.34
C LEU A 125 15.19 19.65 -5.11
N GLY A 126 15.81 18.59 -4.60
CA GLY A 126 16.78 18.67 -3.50
C GLY A 126 16.21 19.15 -2.15
N GLN A 127 14.89 19.25 -2.01
CA GLN A 127 14.23 19.53 -0.74
C GLN A 127 13.65 18.22 -0.19
N PRO A 128 13.86 17.91 1.11
CA PRO A 128 13.16 16.81 1.74
C PRO A 128 11.65 17.09 1.70
N PRO A 129 10.81 16.07 1.49
CA PRO A 129 9.37 16.27 1.53
C PRO A 129 8.96 16.77 2.93
N ALA A 130 7.97 17.66 2.99
CA ALA A 130 7.44 18.18 4.25
C ALA A 130 6.81 17.09 5.15
N SER A 131 6.51 15.92 4.57
CA SER A 131 6.02 14.75 5.28
C SER A 131 6.69 13.48 4.71
N PRO A 132 7.14 12.55 5.56
CA PRO A 132 7.61 11.24 5.12
C PRO A 132 6.46 10.34 4.66
N TRP A 133 5.21 10.78 4.73
CA TRP A 133 4.02 10.02 4.32
C TRP A 133 3.51 10.46 2.95
N THR A 134 3.26 9.49 2.07
CA THR A 134 2.45 9.64 0.86
C THR A 134 1.07 9.13 1.11
N TRP A 135 0.08 9.75 0.49
CA TRP A 135 -1.14 9.04 0.13
C TRP A 135 -0.95 8.45 -1.27
N GLU A 136 -1.20 7.15 -1.41
CA GLU A 136 -1.24 6.48 -2.70
C GLU A 136 -2.38 5.48 -2.79
N ALA A 137 -2.74 5.09 -4.01
CA ALA A 137 -3.72 4.04 -4.21
C ALA A 137 -3.09 2.68 -3.87
N ILE A 138 -3.62 2.02 -2.86
CA ILE A 138 -3.27 0.66 -2.45
C ILE A 138 -3.87 -0.33 -3.45
N ALA A 139 -5.11 -0.10 -3.85
CA ALA A 139 -5.82 -0.90 -4.84
C ALA A 139 -6.64 -0.01 -5.75
N LEU A 140 -6.71 -0.41 -7.02
CA LEU A 140 -7.46 0.27 -8.08
C LEU A 140 -8.23 -0.78 -8.87
N ALA A 141 -9.51 -0.54 -9.08
CA ALA A 141 -10.32 -1.39 -9.92
C ALA A 141 -11.49 -0.59 -10.51
N MET A 142 -12.13 -1.18 -11.51
CA MET A 142 -13.25 -0.57 -12.22
C MET A 142 -14.51 -1.37 -11.94
N ALA A 143 -15.60 -0.67 -11.66
CA ALA A 143 -16.89 -1.28 -11.39
C ALA A 143 -17.45 -1.98 -12.64
N ASP A 144 -18.06 -3.15 -12.44
CA ASP A 144 -18.72 -3.92 -13.49
C ASP A 144 -20.05 -3.29 -13.92
N ARG A 145 -20.81 -3.98 -14.79
CA ARG A 145 -22.10 -3.48 -15.29
C ARG A 145 -23.17 -3.37 -14.19
N GLU A 146 -23.00 -4.09 -13.09
CA GLU A 146 -23.82 -4.04 -11.87
C GLU A 146 -23.28 -3.04 -10.84
N GLY A 147 -22.28 -2.22 -11.21
CA GLY A 147 -21.66 -1.22 -10.35
C GLY A 147 -20.83 -1.82 -9.20
N ARG A 148 -20.47 -3.10 -9.29
CA ARG A 148 -19.73 -3.81 -8.24
C ARG A 148 -18.25 -3.85 -8.56
N VAL A 149 -17.44 -3.81 -7.52
CA VAL A 149 -16.00 -4.01 -7.62
C VAL A 149 -15.52 -4.80 -6.40
N ARG A 150 -14.53 -5.67 -6.60
CA ARG A 150 -13.88 -6.42 -5.53
C ARG A 150 -12.41 -6.05 -5.50
N LEU A 151 -11.95 -5.51 -4.38
CA LEU A 151 -10.54 -5.28 -4.10
C LEU A 151 -10.04 -6.43 -3.25
N GLU A 152 -9.00 -7.13 -3.70
CA GLU A 152 -8.52 -8.35 -3.07
C GLU A 152 -7.09 -8.19 -2.57
N HIS A 153 -6.71 -9.08 -1.64
CA HIS A 153 -5.36 -9.14 -1.07
C HIS A 153 -4.94 -7.81 -0.43
N LEU A 154 -5.91 -7.14 0.19
CA LEU A 154 -5.68 -5.86 0.83
C LEU A 154 -4.76 -6.04 2.04
N PRO A 155 -3.90 -5.04 2.34
CA PRO A 155 -3.04 -5.10 3.52
C PRO A 155 -3.89 -5.25 4.77
N ALA A 156 -3.71 -6.34 5.50
CA ALA A 156 -4.15 -6.48 6.89
C ALA A 156 -3.06 -5.92 7.82
N ALA A 157 -3.38 -5.73 9.09
CA ALA A 157 -2.38 -5.38 10.09
C ALA A 157 -1.22 -6.39 10.00
N SER A 158 -0.01 -5.92 9.67
CA SER A 158 1.16 -6.79 9.61
C SER A 158 1.68 -7.00 11.03
N TYR A 159 2.00 -8.23 11.39
CA TYR A 159 2.66 -8.55 12.66
C TYR A 159 4.12 -8.85 12.37
N GLN A 160 5.02 -8.30 13.18
CA GLN A 160 6.42 -8.71 13.17
C GLN A 160 6.67 -9.58 14.40
N GLU A 161 7.15 -10.79 14.18
CA GLU A 161 7.63 -11.62 15.28
C GLU A 161 9.00 -11.12 15.71
N GLN A 162 9.09 -10.58 16.92
CA GLN A 162 10.35 -10.15 17.53
C GLN A 162 10.55 -10.93 18.83
N ALA A 163 11.60 -11.75 18.88
CA ALA A 163 11.97 -12.56 20.04
C ALA A 163 10.83 -13.45 20.59
N GLY A 164 10.05 -14.07 19.70
CA GLY A 164 8.95 -14.98 20.07
C GLY A 164 7.67 -14.28 20.54
N SER A 165 7.57 -12.95 20.35
CA SER A 165 6.34 -12.20 20.56
C SER A 165 5.86 -11.61 19.24
N LEU A 166 4.62 -11.89 18.86
CA LEU A 166 3.92 -11.18 17.80
C LEU A 166 3.50 -9.82 18.36
N SER A 167 4.28 -8.79 18.06
CA SER A 167 3.80 -7.43 18.22
C SER A 167 3.11 -7.04 16.93
N PRO A 168 1.97 -6.31 16.97
CA PRO A 168 1.56 -5.57 15.79
C PRO A 168 2.81 -4.84 15.32
N SER A 169 3.22 -5.04 14.07
CA SER A 169 4.16 -4.06 13.55
C SER A 169 3.44 -2.73 13.72
N GLU A 170 4.14 -1.69 14.16
CA GLU A 170 3.64 -0.33 13.99
C GLU A 170 3.64 -0.07 12.47
N SER A 171 2.92 -0.87 11.68
CA SER A 171 2.75 -0.71 10.25
C SER A 171 2.07 0.63 10.11
N HIS A 172 2.89 1.63 9.79
CA HIS A 172 2.48 3.00 9.66
C HIS A 172 1.65 3.21 8.36
N GLU A 173 1.03 2.16 7.83
CA GLU A 173 0.24 2.17 6.62
C GLU A 173 -1.23 2.38 6.97
N TRP A 174 -1.68 3.65 7.01
CA TRP A 174 -3.07 3.95 7.32
C TRP A 174 -3.92 3.62 6.13
N LEU A 175 -4.85 2.67 6.29
CA LEU A 175 -5.95 2.57 5.35
C LEU A 175 -6.72 3.89 5.42
N GLY A 176 -6.79 4.55 4.27
CA GLY A 176 -7.41 5.84 4.12
C GLY A 176 -8.87 5.67 3.74
N GLN A 177 -9.24 6.29 2.63
CA GLN A 177 -10.61 6.30 2.12
C GLN A 177 -10.70 5.48 0.84
N VAL A 178 -11.88 4.92 0.61
CA VAL A 178 -12.28 4.40 -0.68
C VAL A 178 -12.88 5.56 -1.46
N LEU A 179 -12.32 5.86 -2.62
CA LEU A 179 -12.83 6.85 -3.55
C LEU A 179 -13.49 6.15 -4.73
N ALA A 180 -14.62 6.70 -5.19
CA ALA A 180 -15.23 6.33 -6.46
C ALA A 180 -15.40 7.58 -7.33
N CYS A 181 -15.04 7.48 -8.61
CA CYS A 181 -15.22 8.55 -9.58
C CYS A 181 -15.72 8.00 -10.92
N GLN A 182 -16.54 8.77 -11.63
CA GLN A 182 -16.99 8.46 -12.98
C GLN A 182 -17.27 9.75 -13.74
N ASP A 183 -17.02 9.75 -15.06
CA ASP A 183 -17.35 10.89 -15.91
C ASP A 183 -18.83 11.28 -15.78
N GLY A 184 -19.08 12.59 -15.61
CA GLY A 184 -20.42 13.11 -15.37
C GLY A 184 -20.90 13.02 -13.92
N TYR A 185 -20.08 12.51 -12.99
CA TYR A 185 -20.35 12.46 -11.55
C TYR A 185 -19.32 13.27 -10.76
N ALA A 186 -19.72 13.77 -9.59
CA ALA A 186 -18.78 14.17 -8.55
C ALA A 186 -18.19 12.91 -7.89
N CYS A 187 -16.90 12.95 -7.54
CA CYS A 187 -16.28 11.84 -6.81
C CYS A 187 -16.92 11.68 -5.42
N ALA A 188 -17.15 10.44 -5.01
CA ALA A 188 -17.55 10.08 -3.66
C ALA A 188 -16.36 9.51 -2.89
N ALA A 189 -16.37 9.72 -1.58
CA ALA A 189 -15.39 9.18 -0.65
C ALA A 189 -16.10 8.50 0.51
N SER A 190 -15.56 7.38 0.98
CA SER A 190 -15.98 6.78 2.25
C SER A 190 -15.48 7.60 3.44
N GLU A 191 -15.97 7.28 4.63
CA GLU A 191 -15.22 7.60 5.85
C GLU A 191 -13.88 6.85 5.85
N GLN A 192 -12.96 7.28 6.72
CA GLN A 192 -11.69 6.58 6.88
C GLN A 192 -11.95 5.16 7.36
N LEU A 193 -11.36 4.17 6.69
CA LEU A 193 -11.45 2.79 7.10
C LEU A 193 -10.59 2.58 8.35
N GLY A 194 -11.20 2.01 9.40
CA GLY A 194 -10.48 1.57 10.59
C GLY A 194 -9.57 0.38 10.27
N TYR A 195 -8.56 0.16 11.12
CA TYR A 195 -7.64 -0.97 11.02
C TYR A 195 -8.21 -2.31 11.48
N ASP A 196 -9.50 -2.37 11.82
CA ASP A 196 -10.11 -3.54 12.44
C ASP A 196 -10.42 -4.66 11.43
N ALA A 197 -9.95 -4.54 10.18
CA ALA A 197 -10.05 -5.61 9.20
C ALA A 197 -9.26 -6.83 9.68
N VAL A 198 -9.98 -7.90 9.99
CA VAL A 198 -9.42 -9.18 10.44
C VAL A 198 -8.84 -9.92 9.23
N ASP A 199 -7.72 -10.62 9.40
CA ASP A 199 -7.10 -11.43 8.35
C ASP A 199 -8.12 -12.30 7.59
N GLY A 200 -8.13 -12.16 6.27
CA GLY A 200 -9.04 -12.91 5.40
C GLY A 200 -10.52 -12.52 5.51
N SER A 201 -10.87 -11.42 6.20
CA SER A 201 -12.24 -10.93 6.23
C SER A 201 -12.70 -10.42 4.86
N GLU A 202 -14.02 -10.37 4.69
CA GLU A 202 -14.66 -9.68 3.58
C GLU A 202 -15.51 -8.55 4.15
N GLU A 203 -15.21 -7.33 3.71
CA GLU A 203 -15.97 -6.14 4.05
C GLU A 203 -16.83 -5.70 2.86
N GLU A 204 -17.99 -5.12 3.13
CA GLU A 204 -18.87 -4.58 2.12
C GLU A 204 -19.08 -3.08 2.32
N MET A 205 -19.09 -2.33 1.22
CA MET A 205 -19.32 -0.89 1.22
C MET A 205 -20.23 -0.48 0.06
N THR A 206 -21.05 0.54 0.27
CA THR A 206 -21.76 1.22 -0.81
C THR A 206 -21.33 2.67 -0.90
N LEU A 207 -20.95 3.11 -2.10
CA LEU A 207 -20.63 4.50 -2.42
C LEU A 207 -21.71 5.10 -3.32
N TYR A 208 -22.11 6.32 -3.01
CA TYR A 208 -23.15 7.04 -3.75
C TYR A 208 -22.54 8.20 -4.54
N LEU A 209 -22.51 8.09 -5.86
CA LEU A 209 -22.08 9.16 -6.75
C LEU A 209 -23.21 10.14 -7.00
N VAL A 210 -22.92 11.43 -6.84
CA VAL A 210 -23.85 12.51 -7.15
C VAL A 210 -23.58 12.98 -8.58
N PRO A 211 -24.58 13.04 -9.48
CA PRO A 211 -24.39 13.61 -10.81
C PRO A 211 -23.73 14.99 -10.74
N GLY A 212 -22.64 15.16 -11.48
CA GLY A 212 -21.86 16.38 -11.47
C GLY A 212 -22.65 17.52 -12.09
N VAL A 213 -22.68 18.67 -11.40
CA VAL A 213 -23.06 19.92 -12.04
C VAL A 213 -21.85 20.46 -12.81
N ALA A 214 -21.97 20.58 -14.12
CA ALA A 214 -20.92 21.13 -14.95
C ALA A 214 -20.65 22.60 -14.57
N ALA A 215 -19.49 22.87 -13.98
CA ALA A 215 -19.01 24.24 -13.80
C ALA A 215 -18.34 24.71 -15.09
N ARG A 216 -18.81 25.83 -15.64
CA ARG A 216 -18.15 26.54 -16.74
C ARG A 216 -17.48 27.80 -16.17
N GLY A 217 -16.18 27.92 -16.36
CA GLY A 217 -15.40 29.06 -15.89
C GLY A 217 -14.37 29.49 -16.93
N ARG A 218 -13.88 30.73 -16.79
CA ARG A 218 -12.76 31.25 -17.56
C ARG A 218 -11.57 31.39 -16.62
N VAL A 219 -10.44 30.77 -16.96
CA VAL A 219 -9.16 31.03 -16.27
C VAL A 219 -8.68 32.41 -16.73
N LEU A 220 -8.55 33.33 -15.79
CA LEU A 220 -7.95 34.64 -16.04
C LEU A 220 -6.49 34.60 -15.58
N PRO A 221 -5.56 35.24 -16.32
CA PRO A 221 -4.17 35.34 -15.88
C PRO A 221 -4.09 36.13 -14.56
N TYR A 222 -3.31 35.61 -13.62
CA TYR A 222 -2.95 36.34 -12.40
C TYR A 222 -1.97 37.46 -12.78
N VAL A 223 -2.34 38.71 -12.49
CA VAL A 223 -1.45 39.88 -12.63
C VAL A 223 -1.13 40.36 -11.21
N PRO A 224 0.07 40.11 -10.68
CA PRO A 224 0.47 40.64 -9.38
C PRO A 224 0.56 42.17 -9.45
N THR A 225 0.00 42.85 -8.46
CA THR A 225 0.09 44.31 -8.25
C THR A 225 1.38 44.70 -7.53
#